data_AF-A0A3D6DZV5-F1
#
_entry.id   AF-A0A3D6DZV5-F1
#
_cell.length_a   1.000
_cell.length_b   1.000
_cell.length_c   1.000
_cell.angle_alpha   90.00
_cell.angle_beta   90.00
_cell.angle_gamma   90.00
#
_symmetry.space_group_name_H-M   'P 1'
#
loop_
_entity.id
_entity.type
_entity.pdbx_description
1 polymer ?
#
loop_
_entity_poly.entity_id
_entity_poly.type
_entity_poly.pdbx_seq_one_letter_code
_entity_poly.pdbx_strand_id
1 'polypeptide(L)'
;APSLLEKDKWGNWVINRDYNAAMLAEALCKLEGFTYAPSDAVYWQHGHSTERDFVYVTTASLTHEQLQQLADEVGPDRSLLVLCTAFRARADAYPNLTVKKIPGQVLSRCEWGHDDYSLQVENLPKEPPKPGQQSLFDGEEG
;
A
#
# COMPACT_ATOMS: atom_id res chain seq x y z
N ALA A 1 10.77 -4.68 -14.48
CA ALA A 1 9.99 -5.01 -13.27
C ALA A 1 10.56 -4.17 -12.14
N PRO A 2 9.83 -3.20 -11.58
CA PRO A 2 10.41 -2.29 -10.59
C PRO A 2 10.57 -3.04 -9.27
N SER A 3 11.80 -3.07 -8.75
CA SER A 3 12.20 -3.84 -7.57
C SER A 3 11.67 -3.18 -6.30
N LEU A 4 11.00 -3.98 -5.47
CA LEU A 4 10.21 -3.60 -4.29
C LEU A 4 11.03 -3.09 -3.08
N LEU A 5 12.36 -3.15 -3.13
CA LEU A 5 13.23 -2.96 -1.98
C LEU A 5 14.44 -2.09 -2.34
N GLU A 6 14.54 -0.91 -1.73
CA GLU A 6 15.71 -0.03 -1.87
C GLU A 6 16.49 -0.02 -0.54
N LYS A 7 17.81 -0.18 -0.59
CA LYS A 7 18.66 -0.13 0.61
C LYS A 7 18.96 1.31 0.98
N ASP A 8 18.63 1.71 2.19
CA ASP A 8 19.01 3.01 2.71
C ASP A 8 20.50 3.05 3.12
N LYS A 9 21.05 4.25 3.36
CA LYS A 9 22.48 4.52 3.64
C LYS A 9 23.08 3.76 4.83
N TRP A 10 22.27 3.07 5.63
CA TRP A 10 22.69 2.20 6.75
C TRP A 10 22.45 0.70 6.49
N GLY A 11 22.14 0.29 5.26
CA GLY A 11 22.05 -1.12 4.87
C GLY A 11 20.70 -1.80 5.16
N ASN A 12 19.69 -1.05 5.59
CA ASN A 12 18.33 -1.55 5.81
C ASN A 12 17.56 -1.56 4.49
N TRP A 13 16.79 -2.63 4.25
CA TRP A 13 15.84 -2.68 3.15
C TRP A 13 14.62 -1.82 3.52
N VAL A 14 14.48 -0.67 2.88
CA VAL A 14 13.37 0.26 3.10
C VAL A 14 12.39 0.11 1.95
N ILE A 15 11.14 -0.20 2.29
CA ILE A 15 10.02 -0.26 1.34
C ILE A 15 9.87 1.13 0.74
N ASN A 16 9.94 1.20 -0.59
CA ASN A 16 9.87 2.45 -1.34
C ASN A 16 8.56 3.18 -0.98
N ARG A 17 8.67 4.39 -0.41
CA ARG A 17 7.54 5.22 0.03
C ARG A 17 6.58 5.57 -1.11
N ASP A 18 7.05 5.55 -2.34
CA ASP A 18 6.26 5.80 -3.56
C ASP A 18 5.37 4.59 -3.92
N TYR A 19 5.77 3.38 -3.50
CA TYR A 19 5.04 2.14 -3.80
C TYR A 19 3.69 2.04 -3.06
N ASN A 20 3.46 2.85 -2.02
CA ASN A 20 2.28 2.73 -1.17
C ASN A 20 1.10 3.61 -1.63
N ALA A 21 1.32 4.68 -2.40
CA ALA A 21 0.25 5.62 -2.74
C ALA A 21 -0.76 5.04 -3.74
N ALA A 22 -0.26 4.40 -4.82
CA ALA A 22 -1.10 3.77 -5.85
C ALA A 22 -1.86 2.56 -5.29
N MET A 23 -1.19 1.71 -4.49
CA MET A 23 -1.82 0.55 -3.86
C MET A 23 -2.89 0.95 -2.84
N LEU A 24 -2.61 1.97 -2.02
CA LEU A 24 -3.57 2.51 -1.07
C LEU A 24 -4.77 3.14 -1.79
N ALA A 25 -4.53 3.88 -2.89
CA ALA A 25 -5.60 4.41 -3.71
C ALA A 25 -6.48 3.31 -4.30
N GLU A 26 -5.89 2.27 -4.88
CA GLU A 26 -6.63 1.13 -5.41
C GLU A 26 -7.46 0.40 -4.34
N ALA A 27 -6.85 0.15 -3.17
CA ALA A 27 -7.52 -0.52 -2.06
C ALA A 27 -8.71 0.30 -1.52
N LEU A 28 -8.53 1.61 -1.37
CA LEU A 28 -9.58 2.51 -0.92
C LEU A 28 -10.69 2.71 -1.96
N CYS A 29 -10.33 2.75 -3.26
CA CYS A 29 -11.32 2.74 -4.32
C CYS A 29 -12.22 1.50 -4.22
N LYS A 30 -11.63 0.31 -4.10
CA LYS A 30 -12.39 -0.95 -3.95
C LYS A 30 -13.26 -0.97 -2.70
N LEU A 31 -12.78 -0.41 -1.59
CA LEU A 31 -13.52 -0.36 -0.32
C LEU A 31 -14.75 0.55 -0.40
N GLU A 32 -14.62 1.71 -1.04
CA GLU A 32 -15.71 2.68 -1.21
C GLU A 32 -16.59 2.39 -2.45
N GLY A 33 -16.26 1.37 -3.25
CA GLY A 33 -17.03 0.99 -4.45
C GLY A 33 -16.70 1.80 -5.71
N PHE A 34 -15.53 2.44 -5.76
CA PHE A 34 -15.02 3.17 -6.91
C PHE A 34 -14.18 2.27 -7.81
N THR A 35 -14.20 2.56 -9.11
CA THR A 35 -13.28 1.96 -10.07
C THR A 35 -11.96 2.73 -10.04
N TYR A 36 -10.87 2.04 -9.71
CA TYR A 36 -9.54 2.62 -9.77
C TYR A 36 -9.15 2.87 -11.24
N ALA A 37 -8.97 4.14 -11.58
CA ALA A 37 -8.68 4.61 -12.93
C ALA A 37 -7.96 5.97 -12.83
N PRO A 38 -6.66 5.95 -12.46
CA PRO A 38 -5.91 7.17 -12.28
C PRO A 38 -5.73 7.91 -13.60
N SER A 39 -5.88 9.23 -13.57
CA SER A 39 -5.73 10.10 -14.72
C SER A 39 -4.33 10.71 -14.77
N ASP A 40 -3.70 10.69 -15.94
CA ASP A 40 -2.38 11.31 -16.15
C ASP A 40 -2.49 12.85 -16.23
N ALA A 41 -3.65 13.37 -16.65
CA ALA A 41 -3.90 14.80 -16.79
C ALA A 41 -4.42 15.47 -15.51
N VAL A 42 -5.07 14.72 -14.62
CA VAL A 42 -5.74 15.24 -13.44
C VAL A 42 -5.22 14.53 -12.20
N TYR A 43 -4.35 15.22 -11.46
CA TYR A 43 -3.64 14.65 -10.31
C TYR A 43 -4.57 14.13 -9.20
N TRP A 44 -5.78 14.67 -9.06
CA TRP A 44 -6.73 14.28 -8.02
C TRP A 44 -7.68 13.16 -8.46
N GLN A 45 -7.70 12.81 -9.74
CA GLN A 45 -8.60 11.79 -10.28
C GLN A 45 -7.92 10.42 -10.20
N HIS A 46 -7.99 9.77 -9.04
CA HIS A 46 -7.43 8.43 -8.84
C HIS A 46 -8.40 7.32 -9.26
N GLY A 47 -9.70 7.62 -9.28
CA GLY A 47 -10.74 6.70 -9.71
C GLY A 47 -12.08 7.40 -9.83
N HIS A 48 -13.06 6.66 -10.33
CA HIS A 48 -14.43 7.16 -10.52
C HIS A 48 -15.46 6.07 -10.22
N SER A 49 -16.64 6.50 -9.76
CA SER A 49 -17.82 5.64 -9.60
C SER A 49 -18.81 5.88 -10.73
N THR A 50 -19.01 7.14 -11.09
CA THR A 50 -19.85 7.57 -12.22
C THR A 50 -19.11 8.61 -13.08
N GLU A 51 -19.77 9.15 -14.10
CA GLU A 51 -19.19 10.20 -14.97
C GLU A 51 -18.89 11.51 -14.22
N ARG A 52 -19.53 11.72 -13.07
CA ARG A 52 -19.40 12.94 -12.26
C ARG A 52 -18.88 12.71 -10.86
N ASP A 53 -18.62 11.45 -10.49
CA ASP A 53 -18.25 11.10 -9.12
C ASP A 53 -16.86 10.47 -9.08
N PHE A 54 -15.93 11.17 -8.44
CA PHE A 54 -14.51 10.87 -8.44
C PHE A 54 -13.98 10.64 -7.03
N VAL A 55 -12.84 9.96 -6.93
CA VAL A 55 -12.14 9.76 -5.66
C VAL A 55 -10.69 10.25 -5.76
N TYR A 56 -10.29 11.01 -4.74
CA TYR A 56 -8.92 11.44 -4.52
C TYR A 56 -8.41 10.85 -3.22
N VAL A 57 -7.25 10.22 -3.27
CA VAL A 57 -6.64 9.58 -2.10
C VAL A 57 -5.27 10.19 -1.85
N THR A 58 -5.06 10.70 -0.64
CA THR A 58 -3.78 11.27 -0.25
C THR A 58 -3.40 10.87 1.18
N THR A 59 -2.11 10.61 1.40
CA THR A 59 -1.57 10.38 2.75
C THR A 59 -1.21 11.70 3.45
N ALA A 60 -1.33 12.84 2.76
CA ALA A 60 -1.04 14.16 3.29
C ALA A 60 -2.19 14.71 4.16
N SER A 61 -1.84 15.64 5.04
CA SER A 61 -2.81 16.43 5.80
C SER A 61 -3.29 17.61 4.96
N LEU A 62 -4.61 17.75 4.78
CA LEU A 62 -5.18 18.82 3.98
C LEU A 62 -5.67 20.00 4.83
N THR A 63 -5.31 21.21 4.43
CA THR A 63 -5.79 22.46 5.03
C THR A 63 -7.09 22.94 4.37
N HIS A 64 -7.78 23.87 5.02
CA HIS A 64 -8.98 24.50 4.47
C HIS A 64 -8.72 25.17 3.11
N GLU A 65 -7.59 25.86 2.96
CA GLU A 65 -7.21 26.53 1.71
C GLU A 65 -7.01 25.53 0.57
N GLN A 66 -6.30 24.42 0.83
CA GLN A 66 -6.10 23.36 -0.16
C GLN A 66 -7.41 22.70 -0.58
N LEU A 67 -8.31 22.46 0.38
CA LEU A 67 -9.63 21.89 0.10
C LEU A 67 -10.51 22.88 -0.69
N GLN A 68 -10.42 24.18 -0.39
CA GLN A 68 -11.14 25.21 -1.11
C GLN A 68 -10.67 25.33 -2.56
N GLN A 69 -9.37 25.29 -2.79
CA GLN A 69 -8.79 25.27 -4.13
C GLN A 69 -9.24 24.01 -4.89
N LEU A 70 -9.18 22.85 -4.24
CA LEU A 70 -9.64 21.59 -4.84
C LEU A 70 -11.14 21.66 -5.20
N ALA A 71 -11.96 22.31 -4.38
CA ALA A 71 -13.39 22.50 -4.65
C ALA A 71 -13.62 23.30 -5.94
N ASP A 72 -12.82 24.35 -6.13
CA ASP A 72 -12.88 25.22 -7.30
C ASP A 72 -12.42 24.48 -8.56
N GLU A 73 -11.32 23.72 -8.48
CA GLU A 73 -10.80 22.92 -9.58
C GLU A 73 -11.74 21.79 -10.02
N VAL A 74 -12.40 21.12 -9.07
CA VAL A 74 -13.43 20.12 -9.36
C VAL A 74 -14.65 20.78 -9.99
N GLY A 75 -15.03 21.96 -9.50
CA GLY A 75 -16.20 22.69 -9.95
C GLY A 75 -17.53 22.06 -9.50
N PRO A 76 -18.65 22.74 -9.75
CA PRO A 76 -19.95 22.37 -9.19
C PRO A 76 -20.67 21.22 -9.92
N ASP A 77 -20.25 20.85 -11.13
CA ASP A 77 -20.90 19.78 -11.92
C ASP A 77 -20.42 18.37 -11.51
N ARG A 78 -19.37 18.30 -10.69
CA ARG A 78 -18.69 17.06 -10.29
C ARG A 78 -18.63 16.96 -8.78
N SER A 79 -18.64 15.74 -8.28
CA SER A 79 -18.47 15.39 -6.87
C SER A 79 -17.12 14.71 -6.69
N LEU A 80 -16.38 15.10 -5.64
CA LEU A 80 -15.10 14.50 -5.30
C LEU A 80 -15.09 13.99 -3.86
N LEU A 81 -14.85 12.69 -3.70
CA LEU A 81 -14.56 12.05 -2.43
C LEU A 81 -13.06 12.14 -2.13
N VAL A 82 -12.69 12.90 -1.10
CA VAL A 82 -11.31 13.07 -0.66
C VAL A 82 -11.04 12.20 0.57
N LEU A 83 -10.16 11.22 0.41
CA LEU A 83 -9.68 10.36 1.49
C LEU A 83 -8.29 10.81 1.92
N CYS A 84 -8.18 11.28 3.16
CA CYS A 84 -6.92 11.79 3.72
C CYS A 84 -6.64 11.25 5.12
N THR A 85 -5.38 11.33 5.56
CA THR A 85 -4.97 10.93 6.92
C THR A 85 -5.47 11.93 7.96
N ALA A 86 -5.43 13.22 7.62
CA ALA A 86 -5.95 14.30 8.44
C ALA A 86 -6.42 15.48 7.59
N PHE A 87 -7.38 16.23 8.11
CA PHE A 87 -7.81 17.49 7.49
C PHE A 87 -8.24 18.50 8.54
N ARG A 88 -8.13 19.78 8.19
CA ARG A 88 -8.58 20.92 9.01
C ARG A 88 -9.63 21.74 8.25
N ALA A 89 -10.82 21.16 8.12
CA ALA A 89 -11.98 21.82 7.53
C ALA A 89 -13.26 21.26 8.15
N ARG A 90 -14.39 21.97 7.98
CA ARG A 90 -15.71 21.41 8.30
C ARG A 90 -16.17 20.52 7.14
N ALA A 91 -16.74 19.36 7.46
CA ALA A 91 -17.23 18.43 6.45
C ALA A 91 -18.30 19.07 5.54
N ASP A 92 -19.14 19.93 6.12
CA ASP A 92 -20.22 20.65 5.42
C ASP A 92 -19.77 21.96 4.75
N ALA A 93 -18.46 22.23 4.67
CA ALA A 93 -17.97 23.49 4.10
C ALA A 93 -18.10 23.55 2.58
N TYR A 94 -18.27 22.42 1.90
CA TYR A 94 -18.18 22.32 0.45
C TYR A 94 -19.34 21.47 -0.11
N PRO A 95 -20.13 21.99 -1.06
CA PRO A 95 -21.28 21.26 -1.62
C PRO A 95 -20.86 20.14 -2.59
N ASN A 96 -19.66 20.23 -3.17
CA ASN A 96 -19.14 19.33 -4.21
C ASN A 96 -17.96 18.45 -3.73
N LEU A 97 -17.55 18.58 -2.46
CA LEU A 97 -16.50 17.76 -1.86
C LEU A 97 -17.01 17.00 -0.65
N THR A 98 -16.69 15.72 -0.61
CA THR A 98 -16.86 14.89 0.60
C THR A 98 -15.50 14.54 1.14
N VAL A 99 -15.14 15.01 2.35
CA VAL A 99 -13.83 14.72 2.95
C VAL A 99 -13.99 13.66 4.05
N LYS A 100 -13.34 12.52 3.89
CA LYS A 100 -13.35 11.42 4.86
C LYS A 100 -11.92 11.13 5.33
N LYS A 101 -11.80 10.72 6.60
CA LYS A 101 -10.53 10.21 7.13
C LYS A 101 -10.35 8.75 6.73
N ILE A 102 -9.12 8.41 6.35
CA ILE A 102 -8.73 7.02 6.14
C ILE A 102 -8.67 6.34 7.52
N PRO A 103 -9.40 5.22 7.72
CA PRO A 103 -9.32 4.50 8.99
C PRO A 103 -7.90 3.97 9.20
N GLY A 104 -7.36 4.15 10.41
CA GLY A 104 -5.99 3.77 10.76
C GLY A 104 -5.67 2.29 10.52
N GLN A 105 -6.69 1.42 10.53
CA GLN A 105 -6.57 0.01 10.19
C GLN A 105 -6.10 -0.19 8.74
N VAL A 106 -6.58 0.61 7.79
CA VAL A 106 -6.17 0.53 6.38
C VAL A 106 -4.74 1.03 6.20
N LEU A 107 -4.37 2.12 6.89
CA LEU A 107 -3.00 2.64 6.89
C LEU A 107 -2.01 1.59 7.42
N SER A 108 -2.32 0.98 8.57
CA SER A 108 -1.47 -0.03 9.19
C SER A 108 -1.39 -1.34 8.39
N ARG A 109 -2.45 -1.71 7.64
CA ARG A 109 -2.43 -2.88 6.74
C ARG A 109 -1.72 -2.61 5.42
N CYS A 110 -1.76 -1.38 4.91
CA CYS A 110 -0.99 -0.98 3.72
C CYS A 110 0.51 -0.84 4.01
N GLU A 111 0.92 -0.71 5.28
CA GLU A 111 2.31 -0.88 5.70
C GLU A 111 2.76 -2.35 5.75
N TRP A 112 1.83 -3.31 5.64
CA TRP A 112 2.14 -4.72 5.52
C TRP A 112 2.18 -5.14 4.05
N GLY A 113 3.33 -4.86 3.43
CA GLY A 113 3.85 -5.76 2.39
C GLY A 113 4.10 -7.11 3.04
N HIS A 114 3.09 -7.97 3.03
CA HIS A 114 3.22 -9.36 3.44
C HIS A 114 4.17 -10.04 2.44
N ASP A 115 5.46 -10.04 2.76
CA ASP A 115 6.41 -10.99 2.20
C ASP A 115 6.09 -12.34 2.86
N ASP A 116 5.06 -13.02 2.36
CA ASP A 116 4.71 -14.38 2.75
C ASP A 116 5.60 -15.39 2.00
N TYR A 117 6.91 -15.22 2.11
CA TYR A 117 7.86 -16.30 1.85
C TYR A 117 8.56 -16.76 3.13
N SER A 118 7.89 -16.61 4.28
CA SER A 118 8.21 -17.44 5.44
C SER A 118 7.60 -18.82 5.23
N LEU A 119 8.22 -19.60 4.36
CA LEU A 119 8.00 -21.03 4.21
C LEU A 119 8.30 -21.64 5.60
N GLN A 120 7.27 -21.75 6.45
CA GLN A 120 7.35 -22.48 7.71
C GLN A 120 7.52 -23.96 7.40
N VAL A 121 8.74 -24.38 7.07
CA VAL A 121 9.19 -25.76 7.22
C VAL A 121 9.64 -25.97 8.67
N GLU A 122 8.76 -25.66 9.61
CA GLU A 122 8.82 -26.21 10.97
C GLU A 122 8.11 -27.57 10.98
N ASN A 123 8.53 -28.51 10.12
CA ASN A 123 8.37 -29.94 10.37
C ASN A 123 9.14 -30.79 9.35
N LEU A 124 10.39 -31.11 9.65
CA LEU A 124 10.99 -32.35 9.18
C LEU A 124 11.65 -33.03 10.39
N PRO A 125 11.15 -34.21 10.82
CA PRO A 125 11.74 -34.96 11.93
C PRO A 125 13.20 -35.33 11.59
N LYS A 126 14.06 -35.29 12.61
CA LYS A 126 15.48 -35.66 12.53
C LYS A 126 15.64 -36.99 11.79
N GLU A 127 16.46 -36.99 10.75
CA GLU A 127 16.87 -38.20 10.04
C GLU A 127 17.32 -39.26 11.06
N PRO A 128 16.81 -40.51 11.00
CA PRO A 128 17.35 -41.58 11.80
C PRO A 128 18.82 -41.81 11.38
N PRO A 129 19.70 -42.18 12.34
CA PRO A 129 21.11 -42.39 12.04
C PRO A 129 21.26 -43.47 10.96
N LYS A 130 22.06 -43.17 9.93
CA LYS A 130 22.36 -44.09 8.82
C LYS A 130 22.90 -45.41 9.38
N PRO A 131 22.27 -46.57 9.11
CA PRO A 131 22.86 -47.86 9.42
C PRO A 131 23.76 -48.33 8.26
N GLY A 132 24.95 -48.81 8.62
CA GLY A 132 25.92 -49.45 7.72
C GLY A 132 27.11 -48.54 7.41
N GLN A 133 28.36 -48.97 7.47
CA GLN A 133 28.87 -50.31 7.20
C GLN A 133 30.26 -50.47 7.86
N GLN A 134 30.55 -51.71 8.18
CA GLN A 134 31.77 -52.23 8.81
C GLN A 134 33.06 -51.84 8.08
N SER A 135 34.16 -51.84 8.85
CA SER A 135 35.55 -51.76 8.43
C SER A 135 35.83 -52.53 7.14
N LEU A 136 36.50 -51.90 6.19
CA LEU A 136 37.13 -52.59 5.08
C LEU A 136 38.41 -51.82 4.69
N PHE A 137 39.55 -52.38 5.11
CA PHE A 137 40.93 -52.12 4.67
C PHE A 137 41.52 -50.72 4.87
N ASP A 138 42.29 -50.57 5.95
CA ASP A 138 43.55 -49.83 5.91
C ASP A 138 44.64 -50.79 6.40
N GLY A 139 45.40 -51.31 5.45
CA GLY A 139 46.62 -52.05 5.71
C GLY A 139 47.80 -51.19 5.28
N GLU A 140 48.85 -51.24 6.10
CA GLU A 140 50.23 -50.81 5.83
C GLU A 140 50.43 -49.27 5.84
N GLU A 141 51.37 -48.64 6.54
CA GLU A 141 52.79 -48.97 6.81
C GLU A 141 53.29 -48.22 8.07
N GLY A 142 54.23 -48.82 8.82
CA GLY A 142 54.95 -48.18 9.93
C GLY A 142 55.64 -49.16 10.86
#